data_AF-A0A936VJ71-F1
#
_entry.id   AF-A0A936VJ71-F1
#
_cell.length_a   1.000
_cell.length_b   1.000
_cell.length_c   1.000
_cell.angle_alpha   90.00
_cell.angle_beta   90.00
_cell.angle_gamma   90.00
#
_symmetry.space_group_name_H-M   'P 1'
#
loop_
_entity.id
_entity.type
_entity.pdbx_description
1 polymer ?
#
loop_
_entity_poly.entity_id
_entity_poly.type
_entity_poly.pdbx_seq_one_letter_code
_entity_poly.pdbx_strand_id
1 'polypeptide(L)'
;MVGQGQRLSARLLVQRVPQEVADGRRRRIRKTARDKGVTPSAAALALAEWTILMTNIPPEKLSLAEALVLAKVRWQIELLFKLWKSHGQIDQWRTSKPARILCEVYAKLLSMVVQHWALVVGCWEFPDRSLVKAAQVVRDHAPELASARARVERLTEVLETMQQVLARTARMNTRKKHPNTYQLLLTLTTEPAQA
;
A
#
# COMPACT_ATOMS: atom_id res chain seq x y z
N MET A 1 8.98 5.39 26.84
CA MET A 1 8.88 3.91 26.72
C MET A 1 7.41 3.52 26.62
N VAL A 2 7.07 2.51 25.82
CA VAL A 2 5.69 2.07 25.55
C VAL A 2 5.61 0.54 25.63
N GLY A 3 4.48 0.00 26.11
CA GLY A 3 4.22 -1.44 26.25
C GLY A 3 4.07 -1.88 27.70
N GLN A 4 3.06 -2.72 28.00
CA GLN A 4 2.79 -3.22 29.35
C GLN A 4 3.73 -4.37 29.77
N GLY A 5 4.03 -5.31 28.86
CA GLY A 5 4.93 -6.45 29.14
C GLY A 5 6.40 -6.18 28.82
N GLN A 6 6.68 -5.62 27.64
CA GLN A 6 8.03 -5.25 27.22
C GLN A 6 8.06 -3.74 26.92
N ARG A 7 8.91 -3.00 27.64
CA ARG A 7 9.07 -1.57 27.45
C ARG A 7 9.95 -1.32 26.22
N LEU A 8 9.34 -0.85 25.15
CA LEU A 8 10.05 -0.43 23.94
C LEU A 8 10.40 1.06 24.02
N SER A 9 11.64 1.40 23.68
CA SER A 9 12.00 2.79 23.42
C SER A 9 11.31 3.23 22.13
N ALA A 10 10.56 4.33 22.22
CA ALA A 10 9.81 4.89 21.12
C ALA A 10 9.79 6.40 21.27
N ARG A 11 9.69 7.10 20.15
CA ARG A 11 9.56 8.56 20.08
C ARG A 11 8.25 8.95 19.42
N LEU A 12 7.79 10.14 19.78
CA LEU A 12 6.61 10.76 19.21
C LEU A 12 7.04 11.78 18.15
N LEU A 13 6.46 11.68 16.97
CA LEU A 13 6.65 12.60 15.86
C LEU A 13 5.36 13.39 15.69
N VAL A 14 5.43 14.71 15.75
CA VAL A 14 4.26 15.58 15.81
C VAL A 14 4.41 16.70 14.77
N GLN A 15 3.40 16.86 13.93
CA GLN A 15 3.34 17.92 12.92
C GLN A 15 1.98 18.61 12.98
N ARG A 16 1.99 19.95 13.09
CA ARG A 16 0.75 20.74 12.98
C ARG A 16 0.25 20.70 11.53
N VAL A 17 -1.05 20.45 11.34
CA VAL A 17 -1.67 20.45 10.01
C VAL A 17 -2.22 21.83 9.64
N PRO A 18 -2.38 22.14 8.34
CA PRO A 18 -3.06 23.35 7.91
C PRO A 18 -4.47 23.48 8.52
N GLN A 19 -4.89 24.71 8.78
CA GLN A 19 -6.17 25.02 9.44
C GLN A 19 -7.37 24.35 8.74
N GLU A 20 -7.40 24.38 7.41
CA GLU A 20 -8.45 23.73 6.61
C GLU A 20 -8.57 22.22 6.92
N VAL A 21 -7.44 21.54 7.07
CA VAL A 21 -7.37 20.11 7.41
C VAL A 21 -7.83 19.89 8.84
N ALA A 22 -7.39 20.72 9.79
CA ALA A 22 -7.80 20.65 11.19
C ALA A 22 -9.32 20.82 11.33
N ASP A 23 -9.91 21.79 10.63
CA ASP A 23 -11.34 22.05 10.66
C ASP A 23 -12.14 20.93 10.00
N GLY A 24 -11.64 20.37 8.90
CA GLY A 24 -12.18 19.15 8.30
C GLY A 24 -12.19 17.97 9.28
N ARG A 25 -11.11 17.78 10.04
CA ARG A 25 -11.01 16.73 11.08
C ARG A 25 -11.98 17.00 12.22
N ARG A 26 -12.07 18.22 12.73
CA ARG A 26 -13.04 18.61 13.78
C ARG A 26 -14.49 18.36 13.35
N ARG A 27 -14.85 18.69 12.10
CA ARG A 27 -16.18 18.39 11.54
C ARG A 27 -16.48 16.88 11.55
N ARG A 28 -15.51 16.04 11.15
CA ARG A 28 -15.66 14.57 11.20
C ARG A 28 -15.82 14.04 12.62
N ILE A 29 -15.00 14.52 13.56
CA ILE A 29 -15.08 14.14 14.97
C ILE A 29 -16.47 14.47 15.54
N ARG A 30 -16.97 15.70 15.31
CA ARG A 30 -18.31 16.11 15.75
C ARG A 30 -19.41 15.27 15.12
N LYS A 31 -19.31 14.95 13.83
CA LYS A 31 -20.27 14.08 13.14
C LYS A 31 -20.32 12.69 13.78
N THR A 32 -19.17 12.03 13.92
CA THR A 32 -19.10 10.69 14.53
C THR A 32 -19.59 10.69 15.97
N ALA A 33 -19.32 11.75 16.74
CA ALA A 33 -19.80 11.89 18.10
C ALA A 33 -21.33 12.03 18.15
N ARG A 34 -21.92 12.86 17.27
CA ARG A 34 -23.36 12.99 17.10
C ARG A 34 -24.03 11.67 16.71
N ASP A 35 -23.46 10.95 15.74
CA ASP A 35 -23.98 9.65 15.29
C ASP A 35 -23.98 8.60 16.42
N LYS A 36 -23.12 8.78 17.43
CA LYS A 36 -23.03 7.92 18.62
C LYS A 36 -23.73 8.49 19.85
N GLY A 37 -24.40 9.65 19.73
CA GLY A 37 -25.07 10.30 20.86
C GLY A 37 -24.13 10.81 21.96
N VAL A 38 -22.85 11.05 21.64
CA VAL A 38 -21.83 11.50 22.62
C VAL A 38 -21.29 12.88 22.26
N THR A 39 -20.82 13.62 23.26
CA THR A 39 -20.14 14.91 23.07
C THR A 39 -18.64 14.67 22.90
N PRO A 40 -18.00 15.20 21.84
CA PRO A 40 -16.57 15.06 21.67
C PRO A 40 -15.81 15.89 22.73
N SER A 41 -14.77 15.32 23.32
CA SER A 41 -13.96 16.03 24.32
C SER A 41 -13.16 17.19 23.72
N ALA A 42 -12.85 18.19 24.55
CA ALA A 42 -11.99 19.31 24.17
C ALA A 42 -10.61 18.82 23.70
N ALA A 43 -10.05 17.80 24.37
CA ALA A 43 -8.79 17.19 23.99
C ALA A 43 -8.83 16.55 22.59
N ALA A 44 -9.91 15.83 22.24
CA ALA A 44 -10.06 15.25 20.90
C ALA A 44 -10.14 16.32 19.80
N LEU A 45 -10.80 17.45 20.07
CA LEU A 45 -10.88 18.58 19.14
C LEU A 45 -9.55 19.34 19.01
N ALA A 46 -8.77 19.44 20.09
CA ALA A 46 -7.43 20.02 20.08
C ALA A 46 -6.45 19.14 19.29
N LEU A 47 -6.52 17.81 19.47
CA LEU A 47 -5.69 16.85 18.74
C LEU A 47 -5.95 16.84 17.22
N ALA A 48 -7.10 17.37 16.77
CA ALA A 48 -7.41 17.48 15.34
C ALA A 48 -6.39 18.35 14.57
N GLU A 49 -5.70 19.27 15.26
CA GLU A 49 -4.67 20.15 14.69
C GLU A 49 -3.34 19.45 14.40
N TRP A 50 -3.18 18.21 14.86
CA TRP A 50 -1.90 17.53 14.84
C TRP A 50 -1.98 16.23 14.05
N THR A 51 -0.92 15.92 13.31
CA THR A 51 -0.62 14.56 12.89
C THR A 51 0.42 14.03 13.85
N ILE A 52 0.07 12.95 14.56
CA ILE A 52 0.90 12.36 15.60
C ILE A 52 1.24 10.94 15.15
N LEU A 53 2.53 10.64 15.05
CA LEU A 53 3.05 9.32 14.73
C LEU A 53 3.93 8.84 15.89
N MET A 54 3.94 7.54 16.13
CA MET A 54 4.81 6.92 17.13
C MET A 54 5.69 5.90 16.43
N THR A 55 7.00 5.92 16.70
CA THR A 55 7.95 5.02 16.07
C THR A 55 9.09 4.66 17.02
N ASN A 56 9.61 3.45 16.90
CA ASN A 56 10.85 3.00 17.55
C ASN A 56 12.09 3.19 16.65
N ILE A 57 11.91 3.71 15.43
CA ILE A 57 13.02 4.00 14.51
C ILE A 57 13.75 5.23 15.04
N PRO A 58 15.08 5.19 15.22
CA PRO A 58 15.83 6.29 15.82
C PRO A 58 15.97 7.47 14.83
N PRO A 59 16.23 8.70 15.33
CA PRO A 59 16.21 9.92 14.52
C PRO A 59 17.23 9.94 13.39
N GLU A 60 18.34 9.24 13.53
CA GLU A 60 19.40 9.15 12.52
C GLU A 60 18.96 8.34 11.29
N LYS A 61 17.88 7.55 11.39
CA LYS A 61 17.36 6.70 10.31
C LYS A 61 16.03 7.17 9.73
N LEU A 62 15.34 8.09 10.42
CA LEU A 62 14.02 8.53 10.00
C LEU A 62 13.73 9.94 10.51
N SER A 63 13.71 10.89 9.60
CA SER A 63 13.25 12.25 9.86
C SER A 63 11.72 12.31 10.01
N LEU A 64 11.22 13.44 10.53
CA LEU A 64 9.79 13.72 10.58
C LEU A 64 9.16 13.73 9.17
N ALA A 65 9.85 14.33 8.19
CA ALA A 65 9.37 14.45 6.82
C ALA A 65 9.20 13.06 6.16
N GLU A 66 10.22 12.20 6.29
CA GLU A 66 10.17 10.83 5.78
C GLU A 66 9.08 10.02 6.47
N ALA A 67 8.94 10.14 7.80
CA ALA A 67 7.89 9.43 8.55
C ALA A 67 6.49 9.82 8.07
N LEU A 68 6.25 11.09 7.77
CA LEU A 68 4.96 11.57 7.24
C LEU A 68 4.67 11.03 5.84
N VAL A 69 5.69 10.84 5.00
CA VAL A 69 5.53 10.21 3.68
C VAL A 69 5.28 8.71 3.82
N LEU A 70 6.08 7.99 4.64
CA LEU A 70 5.89 6.56 4.90
C LEU A 70 4.51 6.26 5.49
N ALA A 71 3.99 7.12 6.36
CA ALA A 71 2.64 6.98 6.90
C ALA A 71 1.56 7.00 5.79
N LYS A 72 1.79 7.71 4.67
CA LYS A 72 0.91 7.69 3.50
C LYS A 72 1.02 6.39 2.71
N VAL A 73 2.19 5.74 2.69
CA VAL A 73 2.42 4.45 2.01
C VAL A 73 1.58 3.34 2.63
N ARG A 74 1.18 3.45 3.90
CA ARG A 74 0.31 2.45 4.57
C ARG A 74 -0.91 2.04 3.73
N TRP A 75 -1.51 2.97 2.98
CA TRP A 75 -2.68 2.67 2.13
C TRP A 75 -2.38 1.73 0.95
N GLN A 76 -1.11 1.53 0.57
CA GLN A 76 -0.74 0.64 -0.53
C GLN A 76 -1.18 -0.81 -0.30
N ILE A 77 -1.17 -1.29 0.96
CA ILE A 77 -1.67 -2.64 1.25
C ILE A 77 -3.18 -2.77 1.00
N GLU A 78 -3.95 -1.72 1.29
CA GLU A 78 -5.39 -1.70 1.03
C GLU A 78 -5.66 -1.68 -0.48
N LEU A 79 -4.86 -0.96 -1.26
CA LEU A 79 -4.91 -0.98 -2.71
C LEU A 79 -4.56 -2.38 -3.27
N LEU A 80 -3.56 -3.05 -2.69
CA LEU A 80 -3.21 -4.43 -3.07
C LEU A 80 -4.36 -5.39 -2.80
N PHE A 81 -4.98 -5.34 -1.62
CA PHE A 81 -6.15 -6.17 -1.33
C PHE A 81 -7.35 -5.84 -2.22
N LYS A 82 -7.55 -4.56 -2.55
CA LYS A 82 -8.61 -4.15 -3.48
C LYS A 82 -8.37 -4.72 -4.87
N LEU A 83 -7.12 -4.72 -5.33
CA LEU A 83 -6.70 -5.36 -6.57
C LEU A 83 -6.91 -6.88 -6.51
N TRP A 84 -6.54 -7.56 -5.44
CA TRP A 84 -6.74 -9.01 -5.31
C TRP A 84 -8.22 -9.40 -5.31
N LYS A 85 -9.10 -8.56 -4.75
CA LYS A 85 -10.55 -8.76 -4.86
C LYS A 85 -11.08 -8.50 -6.26
N SER A 86 -10.72 -7.37 -6.88
CA SER A 86 -11.24 -7.02 -8.20
C SER A 86 -10.70 -7.92 -9.32
N HIS A 87 -9.38 -8.11 -9.35
CA HIS A 87 -8.71 -8.91 -10.36
C HIS A 87 -8.73 -10.38 -9.95
N GLY A 88 -8.25 -10.72 -8.76
CA GLY A 88 -8.12 -12.11 -8.32
C GLY A 88 -9.43 -12.78 -7.89
N GLN A 89 -10.51 -12.01 -7.67
CA GLN A 89 -11.82 -12.51 -7.22
C GLN A 89 -11.70 -13.43 -5.98
N ILE A 90 -10.77 -13.10 -5.08
CA ILE A 90 -10.45 -13.91 -3.88
C ILE A 90 -11.65 -14.07 -2.94
N ASP A 91 -12.65 -13.19 -3.05
CA ASP A 91 -13.86 -13.13 -2.25
C ASP A 91 -15.11 -13.65 -2.99
N GLN A 92 -14.93 -14.35 -4.11
CA GLN A 92 -16.01 -14.94 -4.89
C GLN A 92 -15.81 -16.44 -5.05
N TRP A 93 -16.89 -17.21 -5.09
CA TRP A 93 -16.89 -18.65 -5.35
C TRP A 93 -18.27 -19.08 -5.82
N ARG A 94 -18.36 -20.21 -6.51
CA ARG A 94 -19.62 -20.70 -7.09
C ARG A 94 -20.29 -21.81 -6.26
N THR A 95 -19.60 -22.32 -5.25
CA THR A 95 -20.03 -23.48 -4.47
C THR A 95 -20.36 -23.10 -3.03
N SER A 96 -21.34 -23.77 -2.43
CA SER A 96 -21.70 -23.60 -1.01
C SER A 96 -20.95 -24.57 -0.09
N LYS A 97 -20.14 -25.49 -0.64
CA LYS A 97 -19.44 -26.53 0.14
C LYS A 97 -18.20 -25.94 0.82
N PRO A 98 -18.12 -25.88 2.16
CA PRO A 98 -17.02 -25.19 2.86
C PRO A 98 -15.61 -25.66 2.46
N ALA A 99 -15.41 -26.97 2.33
CA ALA A 99 -14.12 -27.51 1.92
C ALA A 99 -13.69 -27.08 0.50
N ARG A 100 -14.66 -26.94 -0.43
CA ARG A 100 -14.38 -26.46 -1.79
C ARG A 100 -14.11 -24.96 -1.82
N ILE A 101 -14.86 -24.18 -1.03
CA ILE A 101 -14.60 -22.75 -0.85
C ILE A 101 -13.18 -22.55 -0.33
N LEU A 102 -12.79 -23.28 0.71
CA LEU A 102 -11.46 -23.16 1.31
C LEU A 102 -10.35 -23.49 0.30
N CYS A 103 -10.51 -24.57 -0.48
CA CYS A 103 -9.58 -24.94 -1.54
C CYS A 103 -9.48 -23.85 -2.62
N GLU A 104 -10.61 -23.30 -3.09
CA GLU A 104 -10.64 -22.21 -4.07
C GLU A 104 -9.97 -20.94 -3.53
N VAL A 105 -10.23 -20.57 -2.28
CA VAL A 105 -9.58 -19.43 -1.61
C VAL A 105 -8.07 -19.62 -1.56
N TYR A 106 -7.57 -20.79 -1.14
CA TYR A 106 -6.13 -21.04 -1.12
C TYR A 106 -5.51 -20.99 -2.51
N ALA A 107 -6.16 -21.58 -3.52
CA ALA A 107 -5.66 -21.53 -4.89
C ALA A 107 -5.57 -20.09 -5.43
N LYS A 108 -6.59 -19.26 -5.14
CA LYS A 108 -6.58 -17.84 -5.52
C LYS A 108 -5.51 -17.04 -4.76
N LEU A 109 -5.34 -17.27 -3.46
CA LEU A 109 -4.29 -16.62 -2.66
C LEU A 109 -2.90 -16.99 -3.18
N LEU A 110 -2.63 -18.26 -3.49
CA LEU A 110 -1.36 -18.68 -4.08
C LEU A 110 -1.13 -18.02 -5.44
N SER A 111 -2.17 -17.92 -6.27
CA SER A 111 -2.09 -17.21 -7.55
C SER A 111 -1.78 -15.71 -7.37
N MET A 112 -2.32 -15.08 -6.33
CA MET A 112 -2.01 -13.68 -6.00
C MET A 112 -0.57 -13.51 -5.50
N VAL A 113 -0.02 -14.49 -4.77
CA VAL A 113 1.39 -14.49 -4.37
C VAL A 113 2.30 -14.60 -5.59
N VAL A 114 2.00 -15.52 -6.53
CA VAL A 114 2.75 -15.65 -7.79
C VAL A 114 2.69 -14.35 -8.59
N GLN A 115 1.49 -13.76 -8.73
CA GLN A 115 1.33 -12.47 -9.40
C GLN A 115 2.16 -11.38 -8.71
N HIS A 116 2.10 -11.29 -7.38
CA HIS A 116 2.83 -10.29 -6.63
C HIS A 116 4.35 -10.41 -6.84
N TRP A 117 4.89 -11.63 -6.83
CA TRP A 117 6.30 -11.86 -7.13
C TRP A 117 6.68 -11.46 -8.56
N ALA A 118 5.82 -11.74 -9.55
CA ALA A 118 6.05 -11.26 -10.92
C ALA A 118 6.10 -9.73 -10.99
N LEU A 119 5.28 -9.03 -10.19
CA LEU A 119 5.32 -7.56 -10.10
C LEU A 119 6.58 -7.06 -9.40
N VAL A 120 7.00 -7.71 -8.31
CA VAL A 120 8.25 -7.35 -7.60
C VAL A 120 9.44 -7.56 -8.54
N VAL A 121 9.57 -8.72 -9.18
CA VAL A 121 10.71 -8.99 -10.06
C VAL A 121 10.67 -8.12 -11.34
N GLY A 122 9.49 -7.88 -11.92
CA GLY A 122 9.38 -7.19 -13.22
C GLY A 122 9.17 -5.68 -13.16
N CYS A 123 8.73 -5.12 -12.04
CA CYS A 123 8.40 -3.70 -11.92
C CYS A 123 9.10 -2.96 -10.78
N TRP A 124 9.79 -3.65 -9.85
CA TRP A 124 10.27 -3.01 -8.62
C TRP A 124 11.21 -1.83 -8.88
N GLU A 125 12.07 -1.93 -9.89
CA GLU A 125 13.01 -0.87 -10.27
C GLU A 125 12.32 0.37 -10.85
N PHE A 126 11.03 0.27 -11.21
CA PHE A 126 10.27 1.33 -11.85
C PHE A 126 9.22 1.92 -10.89
N PRO A 127 9.56 2.96 -10.13
CA PRO A 127 8.68 3.51 -9.08
C PRO A 127 7.37 4.10 -9.64
N ASP A 128 7.34 4.47 -10.93
CA ASP A 128 6.20 5.06 -11.62
C ASP A 128 5.24 4.02 -12.25
N ARG A 129 5.34 2.74 -11.90
CA ARG A 129 4.42 1.70 -12.40
C ARG A 129 3.12 1.61 -11.60
N SER A 130 2.01 1.51 -12.33
CA SER A 130 0.68 1.24 -11.78
C SER A 130 0.54 -0.26 -11.53
N LEU A 131 0.39 -0.64 -10.25
CA LEU A 131 0.16 -2.04 -9.86
C LEU A 131 -1.06 -2.66 -10.55
N VAL A 132 -2.11 -1.87 -10.81
CA VAL A 132 -3.33 -2.33 -11.48
C VAL A 132 -3.04 -2.74 -12.93
N LYS A 133 -2.38 -1.85 -13.70
CA LYS A 133 -2.03 -2.13 -15.10
C LYS A 133 -0.99 -3.24 -15.20
N ALA A 134 0.01 -3.24 -14.31
CA ALA A 134 1.03 -4.27 -14.26
C ALA A 134 0.43 -5.65 -13.92
N ALA A 135 -0.52 -5.72 -12.98
CA ALA A 135 -1.23 -6.96 -12.67
C ALA A 135 -2.12 -7.46 -13.81
N GLN A 136 -2.61 -6.56 -14.66
CA GLN A 136 -3.29 -6.95 -15.90
C GLN A 136 -2.33 -7.67 -16.85
N VAL A 137 -1.12 -7.14 -17.07
CA VAL A 137 -0.10 -7.82 -17.87
C VAL A 137 0.19 -9.22 -17.33
N VAL A 138 0.38 -9.37 -16.02
CA VAL A 138 0.61 -10.70 -15.41
C VAL A 138 -0.58 -11.64 -15.62
N ARG A 139 -1.81 -11.12 -15.56
CA ARG A 139 -3.02 -11.92 -15.82
C ARG A 139 -3.08 -12.37 -17.28
N ASP A 140 -2.74 -11.49 -18.22
CA ASP A 140 -2.79 -11.78 -19.64
C ASP A 140 -1.78 -12.89 -20.02
N HIS A 141 -0.66 -13.00 -19.28
CA HIS A 141 0.34 -14.06 -19.42
C HIS A 141 0.12 -15.29 -18.51
N ALA A 142 -0.97 -15.33 -17.73
CA ALA A 142 -1.20 -16.43 -16.77
C ALA A 142 -1.37 -17.82 -17.43
N PRO A 143 -2.05 -17.96 -18.60
CA PRO A 143 -2.12 -19.25 -19.29
C PRO A 143 -0.74 -19.77 -19.73
N GLU A 144 0.12 -18.88 -20.23
CA GLU A 144 1.48 -19.21 -20.65
C GLU A 144 2.29 -19.70 -19.45
N LEU A 145 2.25 -18.98 -18.32
CA LEU A 145 2.88 -19.40 -17.06
C LEU A 145 2.39 -20.79 -16.62
N ALA A 146 1.07 -21.03 -16.66
CA ALA A 146 0.49 -22.30 -16.25
C ALA A 146 0.92 -23.46 -17.17
N SER A 147 1.03 -23.21 -18.48
CA SER A 147 1.47 -24.20 -19.47
C SER A 147 2.99 -24.47 -19.43
N ALA A 148 3.77 -23.47 -19.00
CA ALA A 148 5.23 -23.54 -18.90
C ALA A 148 5.73 -24.22 -17.62
N ARG A 149 4.88 -24.43 -16.61
CA ARG A 149 5.24 -24.89 -15.25
C ARG A 149 6.17 -26.10 -15.15
N ALA A 150 6.16 -26.99 -16.15
CA ALA A 150 6.96 -28.22 -16.16
C ALA A 150 8.27 -28.11 -16.95
N ARG A 151 8.55 -26.96 -17.57
CA ARG A 151 9.70 -26.72 -18.45
C ARG A 151 10.35 -25.39 -18.07
N VAL A 152 11.51 -25.47 -17.41
CA VAL A 152 12.19 -24.30 -16.84
C VAL A 152 12.54 -23.29 -17.93
N GLU A 153 12.99 -23.74 -19.09
CA GLU A 153 13.36 -22.88 -20.22
C GLU A 153 12.16 -22.05 -20.69
N ARG A 154 11.01 -22.71 -20.87
CA ARG A 154 9.78 -22.04 -21.28
C ARG A 154 9.26 -21.08 -20.21
N LEU A 155 9.42 -21.43 -18.94
CA LEU A 155 9.03 -20.56 -17.83
C LEU A 155 9.88 -19.29 -17.82
N THR A 156 11.19 -19.42 -18.02
CA THR A 156 12.13 -18.29 -18.13
C THR A 156 11.75 -17.38 -19.29
N GLU A 157 11.49 -17.92 -20.48
CA GLU A 157 11.07 -17.12 -21.65
C GLU A 157 9.80 -16.30 -21.38
N VAL A 158 8.80 -16.91 -20.72
CA VAL A 158 7.55 -16.22 -20.37
C VAL A 158 7.82 -15.10 -19.36
N LEU A 159 8.64 -15.37 -18.34
CA LEU A 159 9.00 -14.36 -17.34
C LEU A 159 9.79 -13.21 -17.94
N GLU A 160 10.75 -13.47 -18.83
CA GLU A 160 11.52 -12.45 -19.54
C GLU A 160 10.60 -11.60 -20.43
N THR A 161 9.69 -12.23 -21.16
CA THR A 161 8.70 -11.52 -21.99
C THR A 161 7.84 -10.60 -21.12
N MET A 162 7.35 -11.11 -19.98
CA MET A 162 6.59 -10.30 -19.02
C MET A 162 7.39 -9.12 -18.49
N GLN A 163 8.66 -9.32 -18.11
CA GLN A 163 9.54 -8.24 -17.64
C GLN A 163 9.72 -7.16 -18.70
N GLN A 164 9.96 -7.55 -19.97
CA GLN A 164 10.10 -6.61 -21.08
C GLN A 164 8.82 -5.79 -21.32
N VAL A 165 7.64 -6.41 -21.24
CA VAL A 165 6.36 -5.71 -21.36
C VAL A 165 6.14 -4.76 -20.19
N LEU A 166 6.39 -5.21 -18.96
CA LEU A 166 6.25 -4.41 -17.75
C LEU A 166 7.19 -3.20 -17.72
N ALA A 167 8.43 -3.36 -18.20
CA ALA A 167 9.40 -2.28 -18.33
C ALA A 167 8.91 -1.15 -19.27
N ARG A 168 8.10 -1.47 -20.28
CA ARG A 168 7.62 -0.51 -21.29
C ARG A 168 6.21 0.02 -21.03
N THR A 169 5.42 -0.69 -20.22
CA THR A 169 3.98 -0.39 -20.02
C THR A 169 3.68 0.06 -18.59
N ALA A 170 2.40 0.08 -18.21
CA ALA A 170 1.91 0.35 -16.86
C ALA A 170 2.32 1.69 -16.22
N ARG A 171 2.87 2.66 -16.97
CA ARG A 171 3.29 3.96 -16.41
C ARG A 171 2.15 4.77 -15.81
N MET A 172 2.45 5.48 -14.73
CA MET A 172 1.57 6.43 -14.06
C MET A 172 1.90 7.86 -14.47
N ASN A 173 0.86 8.61 -14.87
CA ASN A 173 1.01 10.04 -15.10
C ASN A 173 1.34 10.78 -13.80
N THR A 174 2.30 11.70 -13.88
CA THR A 174 2.63 12.62 -12.78
C THR A 174 1.43 13.50 -12.44
N ARG A 175 1.25 13.82 -11.15
CA ARG A 175 0.20 14.72 -10.68
C ARG A 175 0.81 15.88 -9.92
N LYS A 176 0.31 17.09 -10.19
CA LYS A 176 0.79 18.33 -9.53
C LYS A 176 0.08 18.61 -8.20
N LYS A 177 -1.26 18.60 -8.21
CA LYS A 177 -2.08 18.97 -7.03
C LYS A 177 -2.01 17.94 -5.88
N HIS A 178 -2.05 16.66 -6.23
CA HIS A 178 -1.94 15.54 -5.30
C HIS A 178 -0.94 14.54 -5.87
N PRO A 179 0.37 14.71 -5.56
CA PRO A 179 1.41 13.84 -6.07
C PRO A 179 1.15 12.37 -5.74
N ASN A 180 1.48 11.49 -6.67
CA ASN A 180 1.44 10.05 -6.43
C ASN A 180 2.45 9.65 -5.34
N THR A 181 2.24 8.50 -4.70
CA THR A 181 3.15 7.99 -3.66
C THR A 181 4.60 7.92 -4.14
N TYR A 182 4.85 7.47 -5.37
CA TYR A 182 6.20 7.40 -5.92
C TYR A 182 6.86 8.78 -6.06
N GLN A 183 6.09 9.81 -6.41
CA GLN A 183 6.62 11.18 -6.52
C GLN A 183 7.08 11.67 -5.15
N LEU A 184 6.30 11.39 -4.09
CA LEU A 184 6.66 11.75 -2.72
C LEU A 184 7.89 10.98 -2.20
N LEU A 185 8.04 9.71 -2.60
CA LEU A 185 9.21 8.91 -2.22
C LEU A 185 10.47 9.39 -2.95
N LEU A 186 10.37 9.71 -4.24
CA LEU A 186 11.50 10.22 -5.01
C LEU A 186 11.98 11.57 -4.47
N THR A 187 11.09 12.49 -4.09
CA THR A 187 11.50 13.79 -3.53
C THR A 187 12.36 13.64 -2.27
N LEU A 188 12.11 12.61 -1.45
CA LEU A 188 12.93 12.35 -0.26
C LEU A 188 14.33 11.83 -0.60
N THR A 189 14.50 11.21 -1.76
CA THR A 189 15.81 10.70 -2.22
C THR A 189 16.63 11.73 -2.98
N THR A 190 15.99 12.77 -3.51
CA THR A 190 16.66 13.81 -4.32
C THR A 190 17.09 15.02 -3.51
N GLU A 191 16.49 15.26 -2.34
CA GLU A 191 16.96 16.32 -1.42
C GLU A 191 18.17 15.82 -0.62
N PRO A 192 19.35 16.47 -0.70
CA PRO A 192 20.40 16.20 0.27
C PRO A 192 19.87 16.60 1.64
N ALA A 193 20.00 15.71 2.63
CA ALA A 193 19.65 15.96 4.02
C ALA A 193 20.31 17.27 4.49
N GLN A 194 19.56 18.37 4.44
CA GLN A 194 19.98 19.63 5.02
C GLN A 194 19.78 19.51 6.53
N ALA A 195 20.92 19.35 7.22
CA ALA A 195 21.08 19.47 8.66
C ALA A 195 20.93 20.93 9.10
#